data_AF-A0A0G0J8W7-F1
#
_entry.id   AF-A0A0G0J8W7-F1
#
_cell.length_a   1.000
_cell.length_b   1.000
_cell.length_c   1.000
_cell.angle_alpha   90.00
_cell.angle_beta   90.00
_cell.angle_gamma   90.00
#
_symmetry.space_group_name_H-M   'P 1'
#
loop_
_entity.id
_entity.type
_entity.pdbx_description
1 polymer ?
#
loop_
_entity_poly.entity_id
_entity_poly.type
_entity_poly.pdbx_seq_one_letter_code
_entity_poly.pdbx_strand_id
1 'polypeptide(L)'
;MKYIKNFLILLLIWLGISQNNTNADNRIIVYLREAPAEIITQALDDATAEMKNDDLATSVQKIKNFQSESLKSEYKKLLTPKLSGFVSIYGGYLDISNKNGIIQFPLRQFSKKMYIAFTEKIKLIRVKDNTISHREFADPAKHKTSLYVYEKKIDAKKNYYWSVEKTNLPQDRKISPLTMVIFTNPSNVFVQTGEFLSNDSQHFVLPEIYVINTKNQALTNLSILKVKRFFEPVKFEEKPVTEKSTQGMLNNS
;
A
#
# COMPACT_ATOMS: atom_id res chain seq x y z
N MET A 1 -49.13 15.41 -36.57
CA MET A 1 -49.02 15.71 -35.11
C MET A 1 -48.82 14.47 -34.22
N LYS A 2 -49.31 13.26 -34.57
CA LYS A 2 -49.15 12.03 -33.77
C LYS A 2 -47.70 11.54 -33.60
N TYR A 3 -46.86 11.71 -34.63
CA TYR A 3 -45.47 11.22 -34.62
C TYR A 3 -44.53 12.00 -33.68
N ILE A 4 -44.80 13.29 -33.44
CA ILE A 4 -43.97 14.14 -32.57
C ILE A 4 -44.10 13.71 -31.09
N LYS A 5 -45.27 13.23 -30.67
CA LYS A 5 -45.52 12.74 -29.31
C LYS A 5 -44.73 11.46 -29.00
N ASN A 6 -44.62 10.54 -29.96
CA ASN A 6 -43.90 9.28 -29.76
C ASN A 6 -42.38 9.47 -29.73
N PHE A 7 -41.85 10.44 -30.49
CA PHE A 7 -40.43 10.77 -30.46
C PHE A 7 -39.99 11.39 -29.12
N LEU A 8 -40.81 12.27 -28.54
CA LEU A 8 -40.54 12.90 -27.25
C LEU A 8 -40.49 11.88 -26.09
N ILE A 9 -41.37 10.87 -26.13
CA ILE A 9 -41.41 9.80 -25.11
C ILE A 9 -40.16 8.91 -25.18
N LEU A 10 -39.70 8.57 -26.39
CA LEU A 10 -38.45 7.81 -26.58
C LEU A 10 -37.22 8.60 -26.12
N LEU A 11 -37.18 9.91 -26.36
CA LEU A 11 -36.08 10.77 -25.91
C LEU A 11 -36.01 10.85 -24.37
N LEU A 12 -37.15 10.92 -23.69
CA LEU A 12 -37.23 10.92 -22.22
C LEU A 12 -36.84 9.58 -21.61
N ILE A 13 -37.20 8.46 -22.24
CA ILE A 13 -36.76 7.12 -21.82
C ILE A 13 -35.25 6.97 -22.01
N TRP A 14 -34.69 7.50 -23.10
CA TRP A 14 -33.25 7.46 -23.36
C TRP A 14 -32.44 8.35 -22.39
N LEU A 15 -32.96 9.53 -22.02
CA LEU A 15 -32.38 10.39 -20.98
C LEU A 15 -32.47 9.76 -19.57
N GLY A 16 -33.47 8.90 -19.30
CA GLY A 16 -33.60 8.19 -18.02
C GLY A 16 -32.64 7.00 -17.86
N ILE A 17 -32.19 6.38 -18.95
CA ILE A 17 -31.31 5.19 -18.91
C ILE A 17 -29.82 5.57 -18.79
N SER A 18 -29.43 6.83 -19.03
CA SER A 18 -28.02 7.25 -19.07
C SER A 18 -27.42 7.68 -17.72
N GLN A 19 -28.15 7.59 -16.61
CA GLN A 19 -27.62 7.92 -15.28
C GLN A 19 -27.31 6.69 -14.41
N ASN A 20 -26.81 5.62 -15.02
CA ASN A 20 -26.04 4.63 -14.26
C ASN A 20 -24.67 5.24 -13.91
N ASN A 21 -24.68 6.18 -12.96
CA ASN A 21 -23.48 6.59 -12.25
C ASN A 21 -23.00 5.36 -11.48
N THR A 22 -22.11 4.59 -12.11
CA THR A 22 -21.26 3.65 -11.41
C THR A 22 -20.32 4.48 -10.54
N ASN A 23 -20.80 4.88 -9.36
CA ASN A 23 -19.98 5.48 -8.32
C ASN A 23 -19.01 4.40 -7.84
N ALA A 24 -17.88 4.28 -8.53
CA ALA A 24 -16.74 3.56 -7.99
C ALA A 24 -16.15 4.45 -6.89
N ASP A 25 -16.21 3.97 -5.64
CA ASP A 25 -15.57 4.66 -4.52
C ASP A 25 -14.11 4.96 -4.86
N ASN A 26 -13.69 6.21 -4.67
CA ASN A 26 -12.28 6.58 -4.81
C ASN A 26 -11.43 5.75 -3.86
N ARG A 27 -10.27 5.29 -4.36
CA ARG A 27 -9.40 4.35 -3.65
C ARG A 27 -7.99 4.90 -3.52
N ILE A 28 -7.34 4.48 -2.46
CA ILE A 28 -5.90 4.55 -2.29
C ILE A 28 -5.37 3.18 -2.69
N ILE A 29 -4.37 3.16 -3.58
CA ILE A 29 -3.77 1.93 -4.09
C ILE A 29 -2.28 2.02 -3.85
N VAL A 30 -1.77 1.04 -3.11
CA VAL A 30 -0.36 0.90 -2.79
C VAL A 30 0.16 -0.41 -3.38
N TYR A 31 1.29 -0.31 -4.06
CA TYR A 31 1.97 -1.46 -4.66
C TYR A 31 3.24 -1.78 -3.85
N LEU A 32 3.25 -2.97 -3.26
CA LEU A 32 4.46 -3.60 -2.77
C LEU A 32 5.09 -4.36 -3.93
N ARG A 33 6.38 -4.13 -4.19
CA ARG A 33 7.13 -4.76 -5.28
C ARG A 33 8.36 -5.47 -4.76
N GLU A 34 8.86 -6.43 -5.53
CA GLU A 34 10.20 -6.96 -5.29
C GLU A 34 11.23 -5.88 -5.60
N ALA A 35 12.22 -5.71 -4.73
CA ALA A 35 13.30 -4.77 -4.96
C ALA A 35 14.12 -5.19 -6.20
N PRO A 36 14.37 -4.27 -7.17
CA PRO A 36 15.38 -4.47 -8.20
C PRO A 36 16.74 -4.76 -7.57
N ALA A 37 17.60 -5.51 -8.26
CA ALA A 37 18.93 -5.85 -7.75
C ALA A 37 19.75 -4.61 -7.35
N GLU A 38 19.61 -3.52 -8.12
CA GLU A 38 20.25 -2.21 -7.86
C GLU A 38 19.81 -1.59 -6.53
N ILE A 39 18.51 -1.68 -6.21
CA ILE A 39 17.95 -1.18 -4.94
C ILE A 39 18.41 -2.06 -3.78
N ILE A 40 18.53 -3.37 -3.99
CA ILE A 40 19.06 -4.28 -2.97
C ILE A 40 20.52 -3.91 -2.65
N THR A 41 21.35 -3.64 -3.67
CA THR A 41 22.73 -3.21 -3.44
C THR A 41 22.80 -1.88 -2.73
N GLN A 42 21.98 -0.89 -3.12
CA GLN A 42 21.93 0.40 -2.44
C GLN A 42 21.48 0.27 -0.98
N ALA A 43 20.43 -0.50 -0.71
CA ALA A 43 19.93 -0.73 0.64
C ALA A 43 20.95 -1.47 1.52
N LEU A 44 21.75 -2.36 0.92
CA LEU A 44 22.87 -3.01 1.61
C LEU A 44 23.99 -2.02 1.89
N ASP A 45 24.35 -1.17 0.93
CA ASP A 45 25.40 -0.16 1.09
C ASP A 45 25.01 0.85 2.19
N ASP A 46 23.78 1.37 2.16
CA ASP A 46 23.22 2.26 3.18
C ASP A 46 23.20 1.58 4.57
N ALA A 47 22.78 0.32 4.65
CA ALA A 47 22.81 -0.44 5.88
C ALA A 47 24.23 -0.68 6.41
N THR A 48 25.21 -0.93 5.53
CA THR A 48 26.62 -1.10 5.93
C THR A 48 27.27 0.21 6.35
N ALA A 49 26.86 1.34 5.77
CA ALA A 49 27.31 2.67 6.20
C ALA A 49 26.75 3.04 7.59
N GLU A 50 25.54 2.60 7.92
CA GLU A 50 24.91 2.80 9.23
C GLU A 50 25.38 1.79 10.29
N MET A 51 25.94 0.63 9.91
CA MET A 51 26.30 -0.46 10.83
C MET A 51 27.82 -0.70 10.93
N LYS A 52 28.45 -0.19 11.98
CA LYS A 52 29.77 -0.63 12.48
C LYS A 52 29.76 -2.03 13.16
N ASN A 53 28.93 -2.99 12.72
CA ASN A 53 28.82 -4.30 13.39
C ASN A 53 29.03 -5.47 12.43
N ASP A 54 29.96 -6.34 12.81
CA ASP A 54 30.62 -7.38 11.99
C ASP A 54 29.73 -8.53 11.46
N ASP A 55 28.55 -8.78 12.04
CA ASP A 55 27.79 -10.01 11.75
C ASP A 55 27.06 -10.04 10.39
N LEU A 56 26.75 -8.88 9.81
CA LEU A 56 26.09 -8.80 8.50
C LEU A 56 27.08 -8.79 7.33
N ALA A 57 28.29 -8.28 7.52
CA ALA A 57 29.35 -8.27 6.52
C ALA A 57 29.74 -9.69 6.09
N THR A 58 29.76 -10.64 7.02
CA THR A 58 30.05 -12.06 6.76
C THR A 58 28.98 -12.71 5.89
N SER A 59 27.71 -12.32 6.05
CA SER A 59 26.59 -12.84 5.25
C SER A 59 26.61 -12.30 3.82
N VAL A 60 26.99 -11.03 3.65
CA VAL A 60 27.13 -10.38 2.33
C VAL A 60 28.33 -10.93 1.54
N GLN A 61 29.46 -11.21 2.20
CA GLN A 61 30.60 -11.88 1.57
C GLN A 61 30.27 -13.30 1.09
N LYS A 62 29.43 -14.03 1.81
CA LYS A 62 28.99 -15.38 1.43
C LYS A 62 28.12 -15.39 0.17
N ILE A 63 27.35 -14.32 -0.05
CA ILE A 63 26.50 -14.12 -1.24
C ILE A 63 27.34 -13.83 -2.49
N LYS A 64 28.47 -13.11 -2.36
CA LYS A 64 29.34 -12.77 -3.50
C LYS A 64 30.10 -13.97 -4.10
N ASN A 65 30.27 -15.06 -3.35
CA ASN A 65 31.16 -16.16 -3.74
C ASN A 65 30.46 -17.45 -4.24
N PHE A 66 29.14 -17.50 -4.47
CA PHE A 66 28.45 -18.77 -4.74
C PHE A 66 28.02 -18.97 -6.21
N GLN A 67 28.76 -19.83 -6.94
CA GLN A 67 28.55 -20.20 -8.34
C GLN A 67 27.88 -21.58 -8.48
N SER A 68 26.55 -21.64 -8.60
CA SER A 68 25.88 -22.69 -9.40
C SER A 68 24.47 -22.23 -9.80
N GLU A 69 24.12 -22.41 -11.08
CA GLU A 69 22.87 -21.86 -11.64
C GLU A 69 21.60 -22.57 -11.14
N SER A 70 21.67 -23.85 -10.79
CA SER A 70 20.53 -24.61 -10.26
C SER A 70 20.15 -24.15 -8.85
N LEU A 71 21.13 -23.98 -7.97
CA LEU A 71 20.94 -23.44 -6.62
C LEU A 71 20.54 -21.96 -6.68
N LYS A 72 21.08 -21.14 -7.60
CA LYS A 72 20.66 -19.74 -7.77
C LYS A 72 19.15 -19.60 -7.95
N SER A 73 18.49 -20.51 -8.67
CA SER A 73 17.03 -20.45 -8.88
C SER A 73 16.22 -20.75 -7.60
N GLU A 74 16.70 -21.70 -6.79
CA GLU A 74 16.05 -22.14 -5.56
C GLU A 74 16.33 -21.16 -4.42
N TYR A 75 17.55 -20.65 -4.32
CA TYR A 75 17.91 -19.53 -3.44
C TYR A 75 17.20 -18.23 -3.84
N LYS A 76 17.03 -17.93 -5.14
CA LYS A 76 16.25 -16.76 -5.57
C LYS A 76 14.79 -16.86 -5.13
N LYS A 77 14.18 -18.05 -5.13
CA LYS A 77 12.84 -18.28 -4.56
C LYS A 77 12.80 -18.13 -3.03
N LEU A 78 13.89 -18.46 -2.33
CA LEU A 78 14.00 -18.27 -0.88
C LEU A 78 14.33 -16.82 -0.49
N LEU A 79 15.02 -16.09 -1.37
CA LEU A 79 15.45 -14.70 -1.19
C LEU A 79 14.42 -13.69 -1.69
N THR A 80 13.52 -14.08 -2.59
CA THR A 80 12.41 -13.23 -3.04
C THR A 80 11.40 -13.10 -1.92
N PRO A 81 11.23 -11.89 -1.34
CA PRO A 81 10.28 -11.72 -0.26
C PRO A 81 8.86 -11.91 -0.79
N LYS A 82 8.04 -12.63 -0.02
CA LYS A 82 6.62 -12.73 -0.32
C LYS A 82 6.00 -11.34 -0.21
N LEU A 83 5.35 -10.87 -1.28
CA LEU A 83 4.64 -9.58 -1.31
C LEU A 83 3.28 -9.62 -0.59
N SER A 84 2.79 -10.82 -0.26
CA SER A 84 1.51 -11.03 0.41
C SER A 84 1.65 -11.10 1.93
N GLY A 85 0.59 -10.71 2.64
CA GLY A 85 0.51 -10.84 4.09
C GLY A 85 1.02 -9.64 4.88
N PHE A 86 1.30 -8.50 4.24
CA PHE A 86 1.53 -7.24 4.93
C PHE A 86 0.19 -6.65 5.35
N VAL A 87 -0.09 -6.69 6.65
CA VAL A 87 -1.30 -6.11 7.19
C VAL A 87 -1.13 -4.60 7.25
N SER A 88 -2.17 -3.85 6.88
CA SER A 88 -2.18 -2.39 6.90
C SER A 88 -3.48 -1.86 7.47
N ILE A 89 -3.44 -0.65 8.04
CA ILE A 89 -4.65 0.07 8.48
C ILE A 89 -4.68 1.50 7.96
N TYR A 90 -5.87 1.99 7.66
CA TYR A 90 -6.11 3.38 7.24
C TYR A 90 -7.58 3.75 7.48
N GLY A 91 -7.86 4.91 8.06
CA GLY A 91 -9.23 5.46 8.11
C GLY A 91 -10.28 4.58 8.80
N GLY A 92 -9.87 3.70 9.73
CA GLY A 92 -10.77 2.73 10.37
C GLY A 92 -10.87 1.37 9.65
N TYR A 93 -10.22 1.24 8.49
CA TYR A 93 -10.16 0.01 7.71
C TYR A 93 -8.88 -0.77 7.96
N LEU A 94 -8.94 -2.07 7.71
CA LEU A 94 -7.81 -2.98 7.65
C LEU A 94 -7.81 -3.72 6.31
N ASP A 95 -6.64 -3.78 5.69
CA ASP A 95 -6.41 -4.58 4.48
C ASP A 95 -5.11 -5.37 4.60
N ILE A 96 -4.97 -6.41 3.80
CA ILE A 96 -3.80 -7.30 3.79
C ILE A 96 -3.31 -7.41 2.36
N SER A 97 -2.02 -7.18 2.15
CA SER A 97 -1.45 -7.26 0.80
C SER A 97 -1.70 -8.62 0.15
N ASN A 98 -2.18 -8.60 -1.08
CA ASN A 98 -2.46 -9.82 -1.85
C ASN A 98 -1.17 -10.40 -2.47
N LYS A 99 -1.31 -11.47 -3.27
CA LYS A 99 -0.17 -12.12 -3.96
C LYS A 99 0.62 -11.19 -4.88
N ASN A 100 -0.01 -10.12 -5.37
CA ASN A 100 0.58 -9.12 -6.24
C ASN A 100 1.12 -7.91 -5.47
N GLY A 101 1.14 -7.97 -4.13
CA GLY A 101 1.60 -6.88 -3.28
C GLY A 101 0.65 -5.69 -3.20
N ILE A 102 -0.59 -5.83 -3.64
CA ILE A 102 -1.53 -4.72 -3.68
C ILE A 102 -2.24 -4.58 -2.33
N ILE A 103 -2.25 -3.35 -1.80
CA ILE A 103 -3.07 -2.92 -0.65
C ILE A 103 -3.99 -1.81 -1.12
N GLN A 104 -5.26 -1.85 -0.73
CA GLN A 104 -6.25 -0.87 -1.14
C GLN A 104 -7.11 -0.37 0.03
N PHE A 105 -7.44 0.91 0.01
CA PHE A 105 -8.34 1.51 1.00
C PHE A 105 -9.33 2.47 0.33
N PRO A 106 -10.54 2.67 0.89
CA PRO A 106 -11.38 3.80 0.52
C PRO A 106 -10.63 5.10 0.80
N LEU A 107 -10.68 6.05 -0.15
CA LEU A 107 -10.11 7.38 0.04
C LEU A 107 -11.01 8.16 1.02
N ARG A 108 -10.47 8.48 2.21
CA ARG A 108 -11.20 9.19 3.28
C ARG A 108 -10.77 10.64 3.47
N GLN A 109 -9.89 11.13 2.61
CA GLN A 109 -9.34 12.48 2.69
C GLN A 109 -9.45 13.20 1.35
N PHE A 110 -9.67 14.51 1.40
CA PHE A 110 -9.66 15.39 0.23
C PHE A 110 -8.27 15.95 -0.05
N SER A 111 -7.38 15.96 0.95
CA SER A 111 -6.01 16.44 0.79
C SER A 111 -5.24 15.54 -0.16
N LYS A 112 -4.51 16.15 -1.09
CA LYS A 112 -3.53 15.51 -1.97
C LYS A 112 -2.25 15.06 -1.23
N LYS A 113 -2.31 14.95 0.10
CA LYS A 113 -1.20 14.64 0.99
C LYS A 113 -1.56 13.45 1.87
N MET A 114 -0.67 12.48 1.98
CA MET A 114 -0.84 11.26 2.76
C MET A 114 0.42 10.95 3.56
N TYR A 115 0.22 10.34 4.72
CA TYR A 115 1.31 9.83 5.54
C TYR A 115 1.27 8.30 5.51
N ILE A 116 2.42 7.68 5.27
CA ILE A 116 2.60 6.22 5.37
C ILE A 116 3.66 5.92 6.42
N ALA A 117 3.28 5.14 7.43
CA ALA A 117 4.17 4.68 8.46
C ALA A 117 4.46 3.18 8.31
N PHE A 118 5.71 2.79 8.53
CA PHE A 118 6.12 1.40 8.64
C PHE A 118 6.54 1.13 10.07
N THR A 119 5.86 0.20 10.74
CA THR A 119 6.16 -0.16 12.14
C THR A 119 5.70 -1.57 12.43
N GLU A 120 6.37 -2.27 13.34
CA GLU A 120 5.93 -3.61 13.76
C GLU A 120 4.69 -3.55 14.66
N LYS A 121 4.46 -2.42 15.34
CA LYS A 121 3.46 -2.34 16.41
C LYS A 121 2.98 -0.91 16.65
N ILE A 122 1.69 -0.81 16.98
CA ILE A 122 1.07 0.41 17.52
C ILE A 122 0.51 0.14 18.92
N LYS A 123 0.28 1.22 19.67
CA LYS A 123 -0.41 1.18 20.96
C LYS A 123 -1.80 1.79 20.79
N LEU A 124 -2.82 1.11 21.32
CA LEU A 124 -4.18 1.65 21.43
C LEU A 124 -4.35 2.23 22.83
N ILE A 125 -4.58 3.54 22.92
CA ILE A 125 -4.81 4.23 24.20
C ILE A 125 -6.29 4.16 24.53
N ARG A 126 -6.62 3.70 25.74
CA ARG A 126 -7.99 3.56 26.24
C ARG A 126 -8.30 4.67 27.23
N VAL A 127 -9.52 5.19 27.21
CA VAL A 127 -10.00 6.14 28.25
C VAL A 127 -10.73 5.41 29.36
N LYS A 128 -11.78 4.66 28.99
CA LYS A 128 -12.64 3.92 29.90
C LYS A 128 -13.06 2.60 29.25
N ASP A 129 -13.01 1.52 30.01
CA ASP A 129 -13.38 0.17 29.57
C ASP A 129 -12.68 -0.25 28.26
N ASN A 130 -13.46 -0.57 27.22
CA ASN A 130 -13.00 -0.98 25.89
C ASN A 130 -13.00 0.16 24.85
N THR A 131 -13.25 1.41 25.27
CA THR A 131 -13.27 2.56 24.36
C THR A 131 -11.86 3.03 24.05
N ILE A 132 -11.48 2.93 22.77
CA ILE A 132 -10.20 3.43 22.26
C ILE A 132 -10.31 4.94 22.02
N SER A 133 -9.42 5.71 22.66
CA SER A 133 -9.28 7.16 22.44
C SER A 133 -8.60 7.45 21.11
N HIS A 134 -7.39 6.91 20.96
CA HIS A 134 -6.51 7.17 19.85
C HIS A 134 -5.43 6.09 19.75
N ARG A 135 -4.63 6.19 18.69
CA ARG A 135 -3.49 5.33 18.41
C ARG A 135 -2.21 6.11 18.65
N GLU A 136 -1.20 5.42 19.18
CA GLU A 136 0.16 5.93 19.29
C GLU A 136 1.14 4.98 18.61
N PHE A 137 2.24 5.53 18.08
CA PHE A 137 3.40 4.73 17.73
C PHE A 137 3.97 4.07 19.00
N ALA A 138 4.45 2.84 18.86
CA ALA A 138 5.15 2.17 19.95
C ALA A 138 6.45 2.93 20.30
N ASP A 139 7.02 2.62 21.46
CA ASP A 139 8.24 3.25 21.95
C ASP A 139 9.39 3.15 20.90
N PRO A 140 9.88 4.28 20.35
CA PRO A 140 10.94 4.28 19.34
C PRO A 140 12.23 3.59 19.80
N ALA A 141 12.50 3.54 21.10
CA ALA A 141 13.66 2.85 21.65
C ALA A 141 13.59 1.33 21.48
N LYS A 142 12.38 0.76 21.37
CA LYS A 142 12.14 -0.69 21.26
C LYS A 142 11.64 -1.11 19.88
N HIS A 143 10.93 -0.22 19.20
CA HIS A 143 10.27 -0.52 17.93
C HIS A 143 10.63 0.53 16.89
N LYS A 144 11.45 0.12 15.93
CA LYS A 144 11.81 0.98 14.79
C LYS A 144 10.55 1.35 14.03
N THR A 145 10.41 2.63 13.72
CA THR A 145 9.31 3.17 12.92
C THR A 145 9.88 4.18 11.93
N SER A 146 9.43 4.11 10.68
CA SER A 146 9.69 5.13 9.66
C SER A 146 8.38 5.74 9.20
N LEU A 147 8.42 7.05 8.90
CA LEU A 147 7.26 7.82 8.44
C LEU A 147 7.62 8.56 7.17
N TYR A 148 6.75 8.47 6.18
CA TYR A 148 6.92 9.11 4.88
C TYR A 148 5.70 9.95 4.55
N VAL A 149 5.94 11.05 3.85
CA VAL A 149 4.93 11.97 3.33
C VAL A 149 4.87 11.80 1.82
N TYR A 150 3.67 11.59 1.31
CA TYR A 150 3.36 11.52 -0.11
C TYR A 150 2.47 12.70 -0.44
N GLU A 151 2.93 13.63 -1.27
CA GLU A 151 2.17 14.82 -1.66
C GLU A 151 2.06 14.93 -3.18
N LYS A 152 0.84 14.93 -3.71
CA LYS A 152 0.56 15.09 -5.14
C LYS A 152 0.60 16.57 -5.48
N LYS A 153 1.59 16.97 -6.27
CA LYS A 153 1.85 18.34 -6.74
C LYS A 153 1.63 18.43 -8.25
N ILE A 154 1.63 19.66 -8.75
CA ILE A 154 1.51 19.99 -10.18
C ILE A 154 2.72 20.84 -10.53
N ASP A 155 3.46 20.48 -11.58
CA ASP A 155 4.61 21.26 -12.06
C ASP A 155 4.16 22.48 -12.90
N ALA A 156 5.13 23.32 -13.31
CA ALA A 156 4.85 24.47 -14.18
C ALA A 156 4.27 24.08 -15.56
N LYS A 157 4.48 22.83 -16.01
CA LYS A 157 3.99 22.27 -17.27
C LYS A 157 2.62 21.58 -17.11
N LYS A 158 1.99 21.66 -15.93
CA LYS A 158 0.72 21.02 -15.57
C LYS A 158 0.77 19.48 -15.51
N ASN A 159 1.95 18.89 -15.34
CA ASN A 159 2.08 17.46 -15.05
C ASN A 159 1.87 17.22 -13.56
N TYR A 160 1.15 16.14 -13.25
CA TYR A 160 1.01 15.69 -11.87
C TYR A 160 2.20 14.83 -11.47
N TYR A 161 2.65 14.98 -10.24
CA TYR A 161 3.69 14.14 -9.67
C TYR A 161 3.50 13.95 -8.17
N TRP A 162 4.01 12.86 -7.63
CA TRP A 162 4.14 12.61 -6.20
C TRP A 162 5.51 13.06 -5.72
N SER A 163 5.53 13.91 -4.71
CA SER A 163 6.71 14.26 -3.91
C SER A 163 6.72 13.36 -2.68
N VAL A 164 7.74 12.51 -2.55
CA VAL A 164 7.88 11.53 -1.48
C VAL A 164 9.10 11.85 -0.63
N GLU A 165 8.87 12.06 0.66
CA GLU A 165 9.92 12.46 1.60
C GLU A 165 9.80 11.69 2.91
N LYS A 166 10.95 11.33 3.50
CA LYS A 166 11.01 10.79 4.86
C LYS A 166 10.82 11.95 5.85
N THR A 167 10.00 11.75 6.87
CA THR A 167 9.73 12.77 7.89
C THR A 167 9.87 12.22 9.31
N ASN A 168 9.95 13.12 10.28
CA ASN A 168 10.08 12.76 11.68
C ASN A 168 8.74 12.32 12.26
N LEU A 169 8.78 11.42 13.25
CA LEU A 169 7.59 11.03 14.01
C LEU A 169 7.03 12.24 14.77
N PRO A 170 5.70 12.32 14.96
CA PRO A 170 5.11 13.35 15.79
C PRO A 170 5.60 13.20 17.24
N GLN A 171 5.87 14.33 17.91
CA GLN A 171 6.43 14.35 19.26
C GLN A 171 5.52 13.69 20.30
N ASP A 172 4.21 13.83 20.14
CA ASP A 172 3.21 13.18 20.99
C ASP A 172 2.94 11.71 20.62
N ARG A 173 3.63 11.20 19.58
CA ARG A 173 3.49 9.86 19.00
C ARG A 173 2.09 9.52 18.49
N LYS A 174 1.15 10.46 18.46
CA LYS A 174 -0.22 10.17 18.05
C LYS A 174 -0.28 9.90 16.55
N ILE A 175 -0.99 8.82 16.20
CA ILE A 175 -1.19 8.43 14.82
C ILE A 175 -2.53 9.01 14.36
N SER A 176 -2.48 9.92 13.39
CA SER A 176 -3.69 10.43 12.72
C SER A 176 -4.46 9.28 12.08
N PRO A 177 -5.82 9.28 12.11
CA PRO A 177 -6.59 8.29 11.38
C PRO A 177 -6.36 8.24 9.88
N LEU A 178 -5.87 9.33 9.31
CA LEU A 178 -5.53 9.46 7.90
C LEU A 178 -4.06 9.14 7.59
N THR A 179 -3.32 8.62 8.57
CA THR A 179 -2.02 7.97 8.36
C THR A 179 -2.25 6.50 8.04
N MET A 180 -1.77 6.04 6.89
CA MET A 180 -1.70 4.62 6.58
C MET A 180 -0.58 4.01 7.40
N VAL A 181 -0.85 2.93 8.11
CA VAL A 181 0.17 2.18 8.85
C VAL A 181 0.29 0.81 8.21
N ILE A 182 1.46 0.51 7.64
CA ILE A 182 1.82 -0.80 7.11
C ILE A 182 2.64 -1.52 8.19
N PHE A 183 2.15 -2.66 8.65
CA PHE A 183 2.76 -3.35 9.76
C PHE A 183 3.93 -4.23 9.30
N THR A 184 5.13 -3.69 9.43
CA THR A 184 6.39 -4.35 9.09
C THR A 184 7.55 -3.63 9.78
N ASN A 185 8.68 -4.31 9.97
CA ASN A 185 9.91 -3.62 10.34
C ASN A 185 10.33 -2.67 9.21
N PRO A 186 10.71 -1.41 9.49
CA PRO A 186 11.26 -0.52 8.49
C PRO A 186 12.42 -1.09 7.68
N SER A 187 13.24 -1.99 8.24
CA SER A 187 14.35 -2.63 7.51
C SER A 187 13.91 -3.65 6.45
N ASN A 188 12.62 -3.99 6.40
CA ASN A 188 12.06 -4.95 5.46
C ASN A 188 11.63 -4.28 4.16
N VAL A 189 11.58 -2.94 4.13
CA VAL A 189 11.06 -2.16 3.02
C VAL A 189 12.01 -1.04 2.65
N PHE A 190 12.05 -0.71 1.36
CA PHE A 190 12.73 0.45 0.83
C PHE A 190 11.69 1.35 0.15
N VAL A 191 11.70 2.61 0.56
CA VAL A 191 10.82 3.64 0.00
C VAL A 191 11.70 4.63 -0.72
N GLN A 192 11.53 4.72 -2.04
CA GLN A 192 12.26 5.68 -2.84
C GLN A 192 11.70 7.08 -2.58
N THR A 193 12.58 8.02 -2.23
CA THR A 193 12.26 9.43 -2.02
C THR A 193 12.56 10.24 -3.28
N GLY A 194 11.82 11.31 -3.51
CA GLY A 194 11.98 12.16 -4.70
C GLY A 194 10.64 12.46 -5.37
N GLU A 195 10.70 12.80 -6.65
CA GLU A 195 9.55 13.16 -7.46
C GLU A 195 9.21 12.04 -8.47
N PHE A 196 7.95 11.61 -8.49
CA PHE A 196 7.46 10.52 -9.32
C PHE A 196 6.29 10.99 -10.17
N LEU A 197 6.39 10.85 -11.49
CA LEU A 197 5.29 11.20 -12.39
C LEU A 197 4.01 10.45 -12.02
N SER A 198 2.89 11.15 -12.10
CA SER A 198 1.57 10.66 -11.73
C SER A 198 0.55 11.10 -12.77
N ASN A 199 -0.51 10.30 -12.94
CA ASN A 199 -1.62 10.68 -13.79
C ASN A 199 -2.65 11.50 -13.00
N ASP A 200 -3.43 12.33 -13.70
CA ASP A 200 -4.63 12.89 -13.09
C ASP A 200 -5.66 11.77 -12.90
N SER A 201 -5.98 11.46 -11.64
CA SER A 201 -6.86 10.38 -11.28
C SER A 201 -7.49 10.70 -9.94
N GLN A 202 -8.76 10.32 -9.80
CA GLN A 202 -9.48 10.40 -8.53
C GLN A 202 -8.98 9.34 -7.53
N HIS A 203 -8.35 8.26 -8.03
CA HIS A 203 -7.65 7.30 -7.20
C HIS A 203 -6.26 7.80 -6.83
N PHE A 204 -5.85 7.52 -5.59
CA PHE A 204 -4.49 7.77 -5.12
C PHE A 204 -3.65 6.54 -5.41
N VAL A 205 -3.11 6.47 -6.62
CA VAL A 205 -2.10 5.49 -7.01
C VAL A 205 -0.75 6.00 -6.53
N LEU A 206 -0.22 5.40 -5.47
CA LEU A 206 1.04 5.83 -4.85
C LEU A 206 2.25 5.21 -5.56
N PRO A 207 3.41 5.89 -5.53
CA PRO A 207 4.69 5.29 -5.93
C PRO A 207 4.95 3.96 -5.22
N GLU A 208 5.64 3.07 -5.90
CA GLU A 208 5.88 1.70 -5.44
C GLU A 208 6.77 1.66 -4.19
N ILE A 209 6.50 0.70 -3.31
CA ILE A 209 7.31 0.42 -2.13
C ILE A 209 7.98 -0.93 -2.35
N TYR A 210 9.29 -0.99 -2.22
CA TYR A 210 10.04 -2.21 -2.47
C TYR A 210 10.17 -3.02 -1.18
N VAL A 211 9.80 -4.29 -1.24
CA VAL A 211 10.04 -5.24 -0.15
C VAL A 211 11.43 -5.83 -0.35
N ILE A 212 12.30 -5.66 0.65
CA ILE A 212 13.67 -6.17 0.65
C ILE A 212 13.72 -7.55 1.30
N ASN A 213 12.96 -7.75 2.38
CA ASN A 213 12.87 -9.03 3.09
C ASN A 213 11.56 -9.10 3.90
N THR A 214 11.29 -10.22 4.57
CA THR A 214 10.10 -10.41 5.42
C THR A 214 10.46 -10.85 6.83
N LYS A 215 11.61 -10.39 7.37
CA LYS A 215 12.08 -10.80 8.69
C LYS A 215 11.04 -10.45 9.75
N ASN A 216 10.72 -11.42 10.62
CA ASN A 216 9.72 -11.30 11.68
C ASN A 216 8.28 -10.97 11.24
N GLN A 217 7.96 -10.97 9.94
CA GLN A 217 6.63 -10.58 9.45
C GLN A 217 5.51 -11.45 10.03
N ALA A 218 5.75 -12.75 10.22
CA ALA A 218 4.77 -13.64 10.86
C ALA A 218 4.46 -13.24 12.31
N LEU A 219 5.48 -12.87 13.08
CA LEU A 219 5.32 -12.41 14.46
C LEU A 219 4.60 -11.05 14.51
N THR A 220 4.95 -10.14 13.60
CA THR A 220 4.24 -8.87 13.39
C THR A 220 2.77 -9.13 13.11
N ASN A 221 2.43 -10.02 12.18
CA ASN A 221 1.06 -10.39 11.84
C ASN A 221 0.28 -10.97 13.04
N LEU A 222 0.90 -11.86 13.82
CA LEU A 222 0.29 -12.41 15.03
C LEU A 222 0.00 -11.31 16.07
N SER A 223 0.88 -10.32 16.20
CA SER A 223 0.68 -9.20 17.13
C SER A 223 -0.55 -8.36 16.76
N ILE A 224 -0.86 -8.25 15.47
CA ILE A 224 -1.95 -7.43 14.93
C ILE A 224 -3.32 -8.07 15.17
N LEU A 225 -3.40 -9.39 15.35
CA LEU A 225 -4.65 -10.07 15.69
C LEU A 225 -5.34 -9.45 16.92
N LYS A 226 -4.56 -8.90 17.85
CA LYS A 226 -5.07 -8.21 19.06
C LYS A 226 -5.75 -6.87 18.74
N VAL A 227 -5.37 -6.21 17.65
CA VAL A 227 -5.94 -4.93 17.24
C VAL A 227 -6.94 -5.05 16.09
N LYS A 228 -6.91 -6.15 15.32
CA LYS A 228 -7.79 -6.39 14.16
C LYS A 228 -9.27 -6.11 14.46
N ARG A 229 -9.76 -6.48 15.64
CA ARG A 229 -11.16 -6.28 16.06
C ARG A 229 -11.64 -4.82 16.08
N PHE A 230 -10.73 -3.85 16.03
CA PHE A 230 -11.05 -2.42 16.05
C PHE A 230 -11.09 -1.80 14.64
N PHE A 231 -10.95 -2.61 13.59
CA PHE A 231 -10.92 -2.13 12.20
C PHE A 231 -11.85 -2.95 11.32
N GLU A 232 -12.52 -2.29 10.38
CA GLU A 232 -13.36 -2.93 9.39
C GLU A 232 -12.50 -3.53 8.27
N PRO A 233 -12.67 -4.82 7.89
CA PRO A 233 -11.97 -5.35 6.72
C PRO A 233 -12.44 -4.64 5.45
N VAL A 234 -11.51 -4.30 4.56
CA VAL A 234 -11.87 -3.81 3.22
C VAL A 234 -12.59 -4.92 2.46
N LYS A 235 -13.81 -4.62 1.99
CA LYS A 235 -14.62 -5.55 1.17
C LYS A 235 -14.44 -5.18 -0.29
N PHE A 236 -14.10 -6.17 -1.11
CA PHE A 236 -14.14 -6.04 -2.57
C PHE A 236 -15.47 -6.59 -3.06
N GLU A 237 -16.23 -5.77 -3.77
CA GLU A 237 -17.37 -6.27 -4.53
C GLU A 237 -16.84 -7.03 -5.74
N GLU A 238 -16.64 -8.33 -5.60
CA GLU A 238 -16.45 -9.20 -6.74
C GLU A 238 -17.79 -9.23 -7.48
N LYS A 239 -17.89 -8.50 -8.60
CA LYS A 239 -19.01 -8.72 -9.51
C LYS A 239 -18.88 -10.17 -10.00
N PRO A 240 -19.89 -11.04 -9.74
CA PRO A 240 -19.85 -12.38 -10.28
C PRO A 240 -19.72 -12.24 -11.79
N VAL A 241 -18.72 -12.90 -12.37
CA VAL A 241 -18.55 -12.96 -13.82
C VAL A 241 -19.77 -13.71 -14.36
N THR A 242 -20.83 -12.99 -14.71
CA THR A 242 -21.98 -13.58 -15.39
C THR A 242 -21.51 -14.08 -16.75
N GLU A 243 -21.67 -15.38 -17.00
CA GLU A 243 -21.24 -16.12 -18.20
C GLU A 243 -21.59 -15.46 -19.55
N LYS A 244 -22.53 -14.52 -19.56
CA LYS A 244 -22.91 -13.73 -20.74
C LYS A 244 -21.80 -12.80 -21.26
N SER A 245 -20.85 -12.35 -20.44
CA SER A 245 -19.76 -11.48 -20.94
C SER A 245 -18.71 -12.24 -21.74
N THR A 246 -18.47 -13.52 -21.43
CA THR A 246 -17.54 -14.38 -22.17
C THR A 246 -18.12 -14.86 -23.49
N GLN A 247 -19.44 -15.11 -23.55
CA GLN A 247 -20.11 -15.46 -24.81
C GLN A 247 -20.10 -14.31 -25.84
N GLY A 248 -20.16 -13.05 -25.40
CA GLY A 248 -20.05 -11.89 -26.30
C GLY A 248 -18.66 -11.73 -26.95
N MET A 249 -17.60 -12.21 -26.29
CA MET A 249 -16.24 -12.18 -26.86
C MET A 249 -15.98 -13.34 -27.83
N LEU A 250 -16.57 -14.51 -27.58
CA LEU A 250 -16.45 -15.68 -28.46
C LEU A 250 -17.27 -15.55 -29.75
N ASN A 251 -18.34 -14.76 -29.75
CA ASN A 251 -19.19 -14.56 -30.94
C ASN A 251 -18.69 -13.45 -31.88
N ASN A 252 -17.62 -12.74 -31.52
CA ASN A 252 -16.95 -11.73 -32.36
C ASN A 252 -15.59 -12.21 -32.91
N SER A 253 -15.33 -13.52 -32.88
CA SER A 253 -14.14 -14.17 -33.44
C SER A 253 -14.47 -14.89 -34.75
#